data_AF-A0A2V5RUN1-F1
#
_entry.id   AF-A0A2V5RUN1-F1
#
_cell.length_a   1.000
_cell.length_b   1.000
_cell.length_c   1.000
_cell.angle_alpha   90.00
_cell.angle_beta   90.00
_cell.angle_gamma   90.00
#
_symmetry.space_group_name_H-M   'P 1'
#
loop_
_entity.id
_entity.type
_entity.pdbx_description
1 polymer ?
#
loop_
_entity_poly.entity_id
_entity_poly.type
_entity_poly.pdbx_seq_one_letter_code
_entity_poly.pdbx_strand_id
1 'polypeptide(L)'
;MSNADKLNALSRLDQFRQWRSLDEKRFCLVCGKIITGHQIKIDGGTRGNGPLRLSCPSERCNSIPMDWVLPTDEILAKVEREVAKEREAAVPPPIVRSNGGLGHSHETQDSIASRLRNFALHFRWGS
;
A
#
# COMPACT_ATOMS: atom_id res chain seq x y z
N MET A 1 -7.13 -15.24 -12.51
CA MET A 1 -8.46 -15.31 -11.86
C MET A 1 -9.24 -14.07 -12.26
N SER A 2 -10.50 -14.22 -12.68
CA SER A 2 -11.32 -13.05 -13.04
C SER A 2 -11.79 -12.28 -11.80
N ASN A 3 -12.31 -11.06 -11.97
CA ASN A 3 -12.89 -10.29 -10.85
C ASN A 3 -14.10 -11.01 -10.23
N ALA A 4 -14.93 -11.67 -11.05
CA ALA A 4 -16.06 -12.44 -10.58
C ALA A 4 -15.61 -13.65 -9.72
N ASP A 5 -14.58 -14.37 -10.18
CA ASP A 5 -13.99 -15.47 -9.42
C ASP A 5 -13.37 -14.98 -8.11
N LYS A 6 -12.70 -13.82 -8.14
CA LYS A 6 -12.11 -13.20 -6.94
C LYS A 6 -13.18 -12.84 -5.92
N LEU A 7 -14.26 -12.19 -6.36
CA LEU A 7 -15.38 -11.83 -5.50
C LEU A 7 -16.06 -13.07 -4.91
N ASN A 8 -16.22 -14.13 -5.71
CA ASN A 8 -16.73 -15.42 -5.24
C ASN A 8 -15.81 -16.04 -4.18
N ALA A 9 -14.50 -16.05 -4.41
CA ALA A 9 -13.53 -16.57 -3.45
C ALA A 9 -13.53 -15.76 -2.14
N LEU A 10 -13.55 -14.43 -2.22
CA LEU A 10 -13.66 -13.56 -1.02
C LEU A 10 -14.94 -13.87 -0.24
N SER A 11 -16.08 -13.96 -0.93
CA SER A 11 -17.38 -14.24 -0.30
C SER A 11 -17.46 -15.61 0.35
N ARG A 12 -16.72 -16.61 -0.18
CA ARG A 12 -16.69 -17.97 0.38
C ARG A 12 -15.73 -18.14 1.55
N LEU A 13 -14.60 -17.43 1.51
CA LEU A 13 -13.51 -17.59 2.46
C LEU A 13 -13.58 -16.60 3.64
N ASP A 14 -14.14 -15.41 3.44
CA ASP A 14 -14.48 -14.48 4.51
C ASP A 14 -15.91 -14.73 5.00
N GLN A 15 -16.06 -15.72 5.88
CA GLN A 15 -17.38 -16.13 6.39
C GLN A 15 -17.95 -15.19 7.45
N PHE A 16 -17.14 -14.25 7.96
CA PHE A 16 -17.54 -13.36 9.04
C PHE A 16 -18.23 -12.11 8.51
N ARG A 17 -17.86 -11.69 7.29
CA ARG A 17 -18.31 -10.45 6.68
C ARG A 17 -18.48 -10.68 5.18
N GLN A 18 -19.67 -10.38 4.67
CA GLN A 18 -19.97 -10.53 3.26
C GLN A 18 -19.24 -9.45 2.43
N TRP A 19 -18.69 -9.87 1.29
CA TRP A 19 -18.18 -9.00 0.24
C TRP A 19 -19.22 -8.87 -0.88
N ARG A 20 -19.73 -7.67 -1.16
CA ARG A 20 -20.68 -7.41 -2.27
C ARG A 20 -20.00 -6.86 -3.52
N SER A 21 -18.82 -6.26 -3.36
CA SER A 21 -17.96 -5.77 -4.44
C SER A 21 -16.49 -5.87 -4.06
N LEU A 22 -15.60 -5.92 -5.05
CA LEU A 22 -14.15 -5.80 -4.83
C LEU A 22 -13.72 -4.39 -4.40
N ASP A 23 -14.59 -3.39 -4.57
CA ASP A 23 -14.37 -2.00 -4.11
C ASP A 23 -14.63 -1.80 -2.62
N GLU A 24 -15.26 -2.78 -1.94
CA GLU A 24 -15.49 -2.69 -0.51
C GLU A 24 -14.16 -2.53 0.24
N LYS A 25 -14.19 -1.67 1.26
CA LYS A 25 -13.03 -1.36 2.10
C LYS A 25 -13.11 -2.16 3.39
N ARG A 26 -11.97 -2.68 3.82
CA ARG A 26 -11.76 -3.24 5.17
C ARG A 26 -10.59 -2.54 5.84
N PHE A 27 -10.68 -2.38 7.16
CA PHE A 27 -9.58 -1.92 7.98
C PHE A 27 -8.88 -3.12 8.61
N CYS A 28 -7.59 -3.28 8.32
CA CYS A 28 -6.76 -4.31 8.92
C CYS A 28 -6.30 -3.87 10.31
N LEU A 29 -6.73 -4.59 11.35
CA LEU A 29 -6.36 -4.29 12.74
C LEU A 29 -4.87 -4.52 13.03
N VAL A 30 -4.19 -5.38 12.25
CA VAL A 30 -2.77 -5.71 12.46
C VAL A 30 -1.84 -4.62 11.90
N CYS A 31 -2.07 -4.16 10.66
CA CYS A 31 -1.19 -3.19 10.02
C CYS A 31 -1.75 -1.77 9.93
N GLY A 32 -2.99 -1.55 10.38
CA GLY A 32 -3.62 -0.23 10.42
C GLY A 32 -3.94 0.36 9.04
N LYS A 33 -3.99 -0.47 7.99
CA LYS A 33 -4.25 0.00 6.61
C LYS A 33 -5.65 -0.35 6.14
N ILE A 34 -6.19 0.51 5.29
CA ILE A 34 -7.39 0.22 4.50
C ILE A 34 -6.99 -0.65 3.31
N ILE A 35 -7.71 -1.75 3.13
CA ILE A 35 -7.52 -2.70 2.03
C ILE A 35 -8.84 -2.87 1.28
N THR A 36 -8.75 -3.15 -0.01
CA THR A 36 -9.92 -3.47 -0.85
C THR A 36 -9.89 -4.93 -1.30
N GLY A 37 -11.04 -5.44 -1.73
CA GLY A 37 -11.17 -6.78 -2.32
C GLY A 37 -10.23 -6.97 -3.51
N HIS A 38 -9.97 -5.90 -4.28
CA HIS A 38 -8.98 -5.91 -5.35
C HIS A 38 -7.57 -6.25 -4.86
N GLN A 39 -7.16 -5.73 -3.70
CA GLN A 39 -5.80 -5.86 -3.19
C GLN A 39 -5.57 -7.15 -2.40
N ILE A 40 -6.61 -7.70 -1.76
CA ILE A 40 -6.48 -8.92 -0.94
C ILE A 40 -5.83 -10.04 -1.75
N LYS A 41 -4.84 -10.68 -1.14
CA LYS A 41 -4.13 -11.81 -1.73
C LYS A 41 -4.94 -13.07 -1.46
N ILE A 42 -5.01 -13.93 -2.48
CA ILE A 42 -5.60 -15.26 -2.37
C ILE A 42 -4.47 -16.24 -2.63
N ASP A 43 -3.94 -16.78 -1.54
CA ASP A 43 -2.80 -17.69 -1.54
C ASP A 43 -3.25 -19.12 -1.24
N GLY A 44 -2.50 -20.12 -1.67
CA GLY A 44 -2.89 -21.52 -1.55
C GLY A 44 -2.78 -22.24 -2.88
N GLY A 45 -3.02 -23.55 -2.88
CA GLY A 45 -2.80 -24.39 -4.07
C GLY A 45 -1.33 -24.74 -4.36
N THR A 46 -0.40 -24.54 -3.42
CA THR A 46 1.05 -24.85 -3.59
C THR A 46 1.35 -26.33 -3.93
N ARG A 47 0.35 -27.22 -3.84
CA ARG A 47 0.37 -28.60 -4.34
C ARG A 47 -0.88 -28.94 -5.18
N GLY A 48 -1.40 -28.00 -5.96
CA GLY A 48 -2.57 -28.17 -6.83
C GLY A 48 -3.94 -28.21 -6.11
N ASN A 49 -4.00 -28.69 -4.85
CA ASN A 49 -5.27 -28.94 -4.12
C ASN A 49 -5.34 -28.36 -2.69
N GLY A 50 -4.35 -27.59 -2.24
CA GLY A 50 -4.40 -26.99 -0.89
C GLY A 50 -5.52 -25.93 -0.78
N PRO A 51 -6.19 -25.80 0.38
CA PRO A 51 -7.28 -24.84 0.54
C PRO A 51 -6.79 -23.41 0.29
N LEU A 52 -7.60 -22.64 -0.42
CA LEU A 52 -7.36 -21.20 -0.62
C LEU A 52 -7.44 -20.46 0.70
N ARG A 53 -6.63 -19.43 0.85
CA ARG A 53 -6.53 -18.57 2.03
C ARG A 53 -6.50 -17.12 1.60
N LEU A 54 -7.14 -16.27 2.40
CA LEU A 54 -7.09 -14.82 2.22
C LEU A 54 -5.98 -14.25 3.11
N SER A 55 -5.16 -13.35 2.57
CA SER A 55 -4.10 -12.68 3.31
C SER A 55 -4.03 -11.18 2.98
N CYS A 56 -3.54 -10.40 3.95
CA CYS A 56 -3.37 -8.97 3.78
C CYS A 56 -2.39 -8.64 2.64
N PRO A 57 -2.67 -7.62 1.81
CA PRO A 57 -1.74 -7.19 0.77
C PRO A 57 -0.42 -6.62 1.31
N SER A 58 -0.43 -6.10 2.54
CA SER A 58 0.72 -5.40 3.13
C SER A 58 1.92 -6.31 3.33
N GLU A 59 3.12 -5.80 3.05
CA GLU A 59 4.36 -6.54 3.31
C GLU A 59 4.47 -6.91 4.78
N ARG A 60 4.86 -8.15 5.07
CA ARG A 60 5.05 -8.69 6.43
C ARG A 60 3.82 -8.64 7.34
N CYS A 61 2.64 -8.39 6.78
CA CYS A 61 1.38 -8.48 7.52
C CYS A 61 0.83 -9.90 7.35
N ASN A 62 0.62 -10.60 8.46
CA ASN A 62 0.07 -11.96 8.50
C ASN A 62 -1.44 -11.98 8.81
N SER A 63 -2.13 -10.84 8.67
CA SER A 63 -3.53 -10.75 9.04
C SER A 63 -4.45 -11.52 8.09
N ILE A 64 -5.49 -12.08 8.69
CA ILE A 64 -6.49 -12.95 8.08
C ILE A 64 -7.89 -12.31 8.18
N PRO A 65 -8.94 -12.85 7.55
CA PRO A 65 -10.28 -12.23 7.55
C PRO A 65 -10.84 -11.87 8.93
N MET A 66 -10.48 -12.61 9.98
CA MET A 66 -10.85 -12.30 11.37
C MET A 66 -10.39 -10.91 11.82
N ASP A 67 -9.22 -10.47 11.34
CA ASP A 67 -8.57 -9.22 11.73
C ASP A 67 -9.05 -7.99 10.96
N TRP A 68 -10.02 -8.17 10.05
CA TRP A 68 -10.46 -7.13 9.12
C TRP A 68 -11.85 -6.63 9.47
N VAL A 69 -11.97 -5.38 9.89
CA VAL A 69 -13.26 -4.79 10.26
C VAL A 69 -13.78 -3.83 9.20
N LEU A 70 -15.05 -3.46 9.27
CA LEU A 70 -15.54 -2.33 8.49
C LEU A 70 -14.88 -1.05 9.02
N PRO A 71 -14.28 -0.21 8.14
CA PRO A 71 -13.73 1.05 8.58
C PRO A 71 -14.85 2.00 8.99
N THR A 72 -14.59 2.80 10.03
CA THR A 72 -15.45 3.94 10.39
C THR A 72 -15.08 5.16 9.55
N ASP A 73 -15.99 6.13 9.48
CA ASP A 73 -15.74 7.40 8.79
C ASP A 73 -14.50 8.13 9.35
N GLU A 74 -14.25 8.02 10.66
CA GLU A 74 -13.06 8.58 11.30
C GLU A 74 -11.76 7.94 10.76
N ILE A 75 -11.74 6.62 10.62
CA ILE A 75 -10.58 5.90 10.09
C ILE A 75 -10.37 6.26 8.62
N LEU A 76 -11.44 6.30 7.82
CA LEU A 76 -11.36 6.69 6.40
C LEU A 76 -10.76 8.09 6.26
N ALA A 77 -11.28 9.06 7.02
CA ALA A 77 -10.80 10.43 6.98
C ALA A 77 -9.33 10.56 7.46
N LYS A 78 -8.90 9.76 8.45
CA LYS A 78 -7.49 9.73 8.89
C LYS A 78 -6.57 9.26 7.78
N VAL A 79 -6.89 8.15 7.13
CA VAL A 79 -6.09 7.57 6.05
C VAL A 79 -6.02 8.52 4.85
N GLU A 80 -7.14 9.17 4.49
CA GLU A 80 -7.16 10.17 3.42
C GLU A 80 -6.23 11.36 3.71
N ARG A 81 -6.22 11.85 4.96
CA ARG A 81 -5.30 12.92 5.38
C ARG A 81 -3.84 12.48 5.34
N GLU A 82 -3.53 11.26 5.74
CA GLU A 82 -2.17 10.73 5.69
C GLU A 82 -1.67 10.59 4.24
N VAL A 83 -2.51 10.06 3.35
CA VAL A 83 -2.20 9.96 1.92
C VAL A 83 -2.00 11.34 1.29
N ALA A 84 -2.82 12.33 1.65
CA ALA A 84 -2.65 13.70 1.16
C ALA A 84 -1.31 14.31 1.59
N LYS A 85 -0.92 14.12 2.86
CA LYS A 85 0.38 14.56 3.39
C LYS A 85 1.55 13.88 2.69
N GLU A 86 1.46 12.57 2.45
CA GLU A 86 2.50 11.84 1.74
C GLU A 86 2.64 12.34 0.29
N ARG A 87 1.52 12.60 -0.39
CA ARG A 87 1.52 13.19 -1.74
C ARG A 87 2.16 14.57 -1.76
N GLU A 88 1.87 15.42 -0.78
CA GLU A 88 2.48 16.73 -0.66
C GLU A 88 3.99 16.64 -0.41
N ALA A 89 4.43 15.73 0.47
CA ALA A 89 5.85 15.48 0.73
C ALA A 89 6.61 14.89 -0.47
N ALA A 90 5.91 14.17 -1.36
CA ALA A 90 6.48 13.61 -2.58
C ALA A 90 6.61 14.63 -3.73
N VAL A 91 6.06 15.85 -3.60
CA VAL A 91 6.25 16.91 -4.58
C VAL A 91 7.71 17.40 -4.49
N PRO A 92 8.53 17.22 -5.54
CA PRO A 92 9.90 17.72 -5.51
C PRO A 92 9.88 19.25 -5.43
N PRO A 93 10.85 19.88 -4.73
CA PRO A 93 10.93 21.33 -4.66
C PRO A 93 11.01 21.92 -6.07
N PRO A 94 10.44 23.12 -6.31
CA PRO A 94 10.56 23.78 -7.59
C PRO A 94 12.05 23.92 -7.95
N ILE A 95 12.41 23.48 -9.16
CA ILE A 95 13.76 23.64 -9.70
C ILE A 95 14.02 25.14 -9.84
N VAL A 96 14.71 25.73 -8.87
CA VAL A 96 15.23 27.09 -8.99
C VAL A 96 16.36 27.04 -10.03
N ARG A 97 16.07 27.38 -11.29
CA ARG A 97 17.11 27.68 -12.27
C ARG A 97 17.80 28.97 -11.86
N SER A 98 18.89 28.86 -11.10
CA SER A 98 19.81 29.98 -10.90
C SER A 98 20.49 30.30 -12.23
N ASN A 99 20.06 31.36 -12.90
CA ASN A 99 20.88 32.03 -13.90
C ASN A 99 21.94 32.84 -13.16
N GLY A 100 23.19 32.40 -13.21
CA GLY A 100 24.34 33.15 -12.69
C GLY A 100 25.63 32.50 -13.18
N GLY A 101 26.41 33.24 -13.96
CA GLY A 101 27.53 32.73 -14.75
C GLY A 101 28.84 32.49 -13.98
N LEU A 102 29.77 31.91 -14.74
CA LEU A 102 31.24 31.77 -14.57
C LEU A 102 31.87 32.34 -13.29
N GLY A 103 32.46 31.44 -12.51
CA GLY A 103 33.45 31.75 -11.47
C GLY A 103 34.08 30.48 -10.92
N HIS A 104 35.39 30.37 -11.06
CA HIS A 104 36.25 29.23 -10.76
C HIS A 104 36.48 28.99 -9.26
N SER A 105 36.89 27.74 -8.93
CA SER A 105 37.80 27.30 -7.85
C SER A 105 37.23 26.58 -6.59
N HIS A 106 37.68 25.30 -6.49
CA HIS A 106 38.22 24.57 -5.34
C HIS A 106 37.31 24.08 -4.19
N GLU A 107 37.24 22.74 -4.07
CA GLU A 107 37.36 21.89 -2.85
C GLU A 107 37.19 22.59 -1.48
N THR A 108 36.37 22.12 -0.54
CA THR A 108 36.32 20.73 -0.04
C THR A 108 34.98 20.41 0.62
N GLN A 109 34.62 19.14 0.54
CA GLN A 109 33.53 18.47 1.24
C GLN A 109 33.51 18.74 2.74
N ASP A 110 32.35 19.10 3.29
CA ASP A 110 31.99 18.71 4.65
C ASP A 110 30.60 18.07 4.66
N SER A 111 30.67 16.74 4.69
CA SER A 111 29.66 15.80 5.12
C SER A 111 29.15 16.14 6.52
N ILE A 112 27.84 15.97 6.76
CA ILE A 112 27.23 15.26 7.90
C ILE A 112 25.77 15.73 8.04
N ALA A 113 24.84 14.89 7.60
CA ALA A 113 23.52 14.64 8.21
C ALA A 113 22.75 13.70 7.27
N SER A 114 23.19 12.45 7.15
CA SER A 114 22.52 11.32 7.80
C SER A 114 21.00 11.22 7.61
N ARG A 115 20.64 10.18 6.86
CA ARG A 115 19.60 9.20 7.21
C ARG A 115 18.15 9.70 7.17
N LEU A 116 17.54 9.61 5.99
CA LEU A 116 16.16 9.14 5.93
C LEU A 116 16.04 7.98 4.95
N ARG A 117 15.41 6.93 5.48
CA ARG A 117 15.35 5.56 5.00
C ARG A 117 14.35 5.45 3.85
N ASN A 118 14.73 4.61 2.88
CA ASN A 118 13.89 3.85 1.96
C ASN A 118 12.39 3.88 2.26
N PHE A 119 11.60 4.41 1.33
CA PHE A 119 10.36 3.78 0.83
C PHE A 119 10.05 4.34 -0.57
N ALA A 120 10.62 3.73 -1.60
CA ALA A 120 10.11 3.85 -2.96
C ALA A 120 9.31 2.59 -3.25
N LEU A 121 7.98 2.68 -3.20
CA LEU A 121 7.13 1.66 -3.80
C LEU A 121 7.34 1.71 -5.31
N HIS A 122 8.21 0.81 -5.79
CA HIS A 122 8.41 0.59 -7.21
C HIS A 122 7.14 -0.01 -7.83
N PHE A 123 6.29 0.83 -8.41
CA PHE A 123 5.42 0.40 -9.49
C PHE A 123 6.28 0.29 -10.76
N ARG A 124 6.71 -0.94 -11.08
CA ARG A 124 7.25 -1.26 -12.40
C ARG A 124 6.47 -2.43 -13.00
N TRP A 125 5.84 -2.10 -14.11
CA TRP A 125 5.12 -2.96 -15.06
C TRP A 125 6.05 -3.95 -15.78
N GLY A 126 5.51 -5.07 -16.26
CA GLY A 126 6.11 -6.01 -17.23
C GLY A 126 5.51 -7.40 -17.07
N SER A 127 5.04 -8.12 -18.09
CA SER A 127 4.97 -7.93 -19.54
C SER A 127 3.80 -8.77 -20.08
#